data_AF-X8DDP7-F1
#
_entry.id   AF-X8DDP7-F1
#
_cell.length_a   1.000
_cell.length_b   1.000
_cell.length_c   1.000
_cell.angle_alpha   90.00
_cell.angle_beta   90.00
_cell.angle_gamma   90.00
#
_symmetry.space_group_name_H-M   'P 1'
#
loop_
_entity.id
_entity.type
_entity.pdbx_description
1 polymer ?
#
loop_
_entity_poly.entity_id
_entity_poly.type
_entity_poly.pdbx_seq_one_letter_code
_entity_poly.pdbx_strand_id
1 'polypeptide(L)' 'MSKRVVVWGTGFVGKLVIAEIVKHPLFELVGVGVSNPPRWVATSATSAG' A
#
# COMPACT_ATOMS: atom_id res chain seq x y z
N MET A 1 11.01 -11.18 -21.42
CA MET A 1 11.35 -11.34 -20.00
C MET A 1 10.62 -10.25 -19.24
N SER A 2 9.49 -10.57 -18.61
CA SER A 2 8.73 -9.60 -17.81
C SER A 2 9.31 -9.53 -16.42
N LYS A 3 9.62 -8.32 -15.94
CA LYS A 3 10.22 -8.11 -14.63
C LYS A 3 9.11 -8.05 -13.58
N ARG A 4 9.17 -8.97 -12.63
CA ARG A 4 8.20 -9.10 -11.54
C ARG A 4 8.41 -8.00 -10.51
N VAL A 5 7.36 -7.24 -10.23
CA VAL A 5 7.40 -6.11 -9.30
C VAL A 5 6.45 -6.37 -8.13
N VAL A 6 6.94 -6.14 -6.92
CA VAL A 6 6.14 -6.16 -5.68
C VAL A 6 6.13 -4.74 -5.10
N VAL A 7 4.94 -4.22 -4.81
CA VAL A 7 4.78 -2.87 -4.23
C VAL A 7 4.48 -2.98 -2.74
N TRP A 8 5.31 -2.37 -1.90
CA TRP A 8 5.12 -2.34 -0.44
C TRP A 8 4.68 -0.93 -0.02
N GLY A 9 3.36 -0.75 0.17
CA GLY A 9 2.72 0.53 0.47
C GLY A 9 1.80 1.03 -0.65
N THR A 10 0.49 1.03 -0.40
CA THR A 10 -0.56 1.48 -1.34
C THR A 10 -1.11 2.86 -1.03
N GLY A 11 -0.25 3.74 -0.50
CA GLY A 11 -0.59 5.15 -0.33
C GLY A 11 -0.81 5.86 -1.67
N PHE A 12 -0.81 7.19 -1.65
CA PHE A 12 -1.00 8.00 -2.87
C PHE A 12 0.03 7.67 -3.96
N VAL A 13 1.31 7.58 -3.59
CA VAL A 13 2.42 7.25 -4.50
C VAL A 13 2.33 5.80 -5.00
N GLY A 14 1.99 4.85 -4.12
CA GLY A 14 1.87 3.43 -4.49
C GLY A 14 0.82 3.18 -5.56
N LYS A 15 -0.31 3.90 -5.52
CA LYS A 15 -1.37 3.80 -6.54
C LYS A 15 -0.93 4.34 -7.90
N LEU A 16 -0.17 5.44 -7.92
CA LEU A 16 0.38 6.00 -9.17
C LEU A 16 1.40 5.04 -9.80
N VAL A 17 2.26 4.43 -8.98
CA VAL A 17 3.25 3.45 -9.43
C VAL A 17 2.58 2.18 -9.98
N ILE A 18 1.52 1.68 -9.32
CA ILE A 18 0.74 0.54 -9.82
C ILE A 18 0.10 0.86 -11.18
N ALA A 19 -0.48 2.05 -11.33
CA ALA A 19 -1.11 2.48 -12.59
C ALA A 19 -0.10 2.54 -13.75
N GLU A 20 1.15 2.89 -13.48
CA GLU A 20 2.21 2.93 -14.48
C GLU A 20 2.74 1.53 -14.82
N ILE A 21 2.94 0.69 -13.81
CA ILE A 21 3.38 -0.71 -13.97
C ILE A 21 2.40 -1.49 -14.84
N VAL A 22 1.09 -1.34 -14.61
CA VAL A 22 0.03 -2.03 -15.37
C VAL A 22 0.00 -1.61 -16.84
N LYS A 23 0.42 -0.38 -17.17
CA LYS A 23 0.47 0.11 -18.56
C LYS A 23 1.71 -0.35 -19.32
N HIS A 24 2.73 -0.85 -18.63
CA HIS A 24 3.98 -1.25 -19.26
C HIS A 24 4.01 -2.75 -19.55
N PRO A 25 4.24 -3.17 -20.82
CA PRO A 25 4.25 -4.59 -21.21
C PRO A 25 5.45 -5.38 -20.66
N LEU A 26 6.42 -4.70 -20.04
CA LEU A 26 7.64 -5.31 -19.49
C LEU A 26 7.55 -5.58 -17.99
N PHE A 27 6.53 -5.05 -17.30
CA PHE A 27 6.38 -5.22 -15.86
C PHE A 27 5.14 -6.04 -15.53
N GLU A 28 5.32 -6.98 -14.62
CA GLU A 28 4.25 -7.82 -14.12
C GLU A 28 4.10 -7.56 -12.63
N LEU A 29 2.97 -6.97 -12.23
CA LEU A 29 2.66 -6.73 -10.82
C LEU A 29 2.25 -8.05 -10.18
N VAL A 30 3.13 -8.64 -9.38
CA VAL A 30 2.93 -9.97 -8.78
C VAL A 30 2.41 -9.92 -7.34
N GLY A 31 2.43 -8.76 -6.69
CA GLY A 31 1.93 -8.64 -5.33
C GLY A 31 1.96 -7.22 -4.79
N VAL A 32 1.03 -6.92 -3.90
CA VAL A 32 0.91 -5.62 -3.24
C VAL A 32 0.82 -5.86 -1.74
N GLY A 33 1.88 -5.46 -1.02
CA GLY A 33 1.94 -5.52 0.44
C GLY A 33 1.43 -4.23 1.05
N VAL A 34 0.38 -4.34 1.87
CA VAL A 34 -0.18 -3.20 2.61
C VAL A 34 0.21 -3.35 4.08
N SER A 35 1.18 -2.56 4.52
CA SER A 35 1.48 -2.43 5.94
C SER A 35 0.61 -1.34 6.54
N ASN A 36 -0.70 -1.59 6.72
CA ASN A 36 -1.54 -0.74 7.57
C ASN A 36 -2.74 -1.50 8.14
N PRO A 37 -2.63 -2.15 9.32
CA PRO A 37 -3.79 -2.24 10.19
C PRO A 37 -4.15 -0.81 10.62
N PRO A 38 -5.43 -0.38 10.58
CA PRO A 38 -5.84 0.83 11.28
C PRO A 38 -5.56 0.61 12.77
N ARG A 39 -4.43 1.12 13.26
CA ARG A 39 -4.14 1.13 14.68
C ARG A 39 -4.94 2.27 15.30
N TRP A 40 -5.69 1.91 16.34
CA TRP A 40 -6.46 2.75 17.27
C TRP A 40 -7.91 3.06 16.88
N VAL A 41 -8.78 2.09 17.14
CA VAL A 41 -10.14 2.38 17.62
C VAL A 41 -10.20 2.13 19.14
N ALA A 42 -10.64 3.15 19.88
CA ALA A 42 -11.16 3.18 21.25
C ALA A 42 -10.23 2.88 22.45
N THR A 43 -9.75 3.94 23.12
CA THR A 43 -10.16 4.35 24.50
C THR A 43 -9.09 5.23 25.12
N SER A 44 -9.35 6.53 25.15
CA SER A 44 -8.86 7.41 26.22
C SER A 44 -10.06 8.25 26.67
N ALA A 45 -11.04 7.56 27.25
CA ALA A 45 -12.06 8.20 28.06
C ALA A 45 -11.41 8.65 29.37
N THR A 46 -11.49 9.96 29.63
CA THR A 46 -11.64 10.59 30.95
C THR A 46 -10.71 10.14 32.09
N SER A 47 -9.70 10.97 32.40
CA SER A 47 -9.37 11.33 33.78
C SER A 47 -8.48 12.58 33.81
N ALA A 48 -9.09 13.75 33.79
CA ALA A 48 -8.49 14.96 34.35
C ALA A 48 -9.37 15.33 35.54
N GLY A 49 -8.99 14.78 36.70
CA GLY A 49 -9.32 15.38 38.00
C GLY A 49 -8.37 16.51 38.30
#